data_AF-A0A174ANB3-F1
#
_entry.id   AF-A0A174ANB3-F1
#
_cell.length_a   1.000
_cell.length_b   1.000
_cell.length_c   1.000
_cell.angle_alpha   90.00
_cell.angle_beta   90.00
_cell.angle_gamma   90.00
#
_symmetry.space_group_name_H-M   'P 1'
#
loop_
_entity.id
_entity.type
_entity.pdbx_description
1 polymer ?
#
loop_
_entity_poly.entity_id
_entity_poly.type
_entity_poly.pdbx_seq_one_letter_code
_entity_poly.pdbx_strand_id
1 'polypeptide(L)' 'MTLRRIDAETLLTPPEPPKPPERRSCTVLLATSGFIVRVNGDGSTSLVDGIQEITLAEFTAEESKDIIHTLINMIGGTR' A
#
# COMPACT_ATOMS: atom_id res chain seq x y z
N MET A 1 -34.93 22.08 30.64
CA MET A 1 -34.27 20.87 30.12
C MET A 1 -35.04 20.44 28.88
N THR A 2 -34.43 20.51 27.71
CA THR A 2 -35.12 20.25 26.42
C THR A 2 -34.59 18.94 25.85
N LEU A 3 -35.41 17.89 25.90
CA LEU A 3 -35.11 16.58 25.31
C LEU A 3 -35.19 16.70 23.77
N ARG A 4 -34.07 16.47 23.09
CA ARG A 4 -34.05 16.37 21.62
C ARG A 4 -34.72 15.06 21.21
N ARG A 5 -35.84 15.16 20.49
CA ARG A 5 -36.47 14.01 19.80
C ARG A 5 -35.46 13.49 18.77
N ILE A 6 -35.15 12.21 18.83
CA ILE A 6 -34.40 11.51 17.79
C ILE A 6 -35.46 11.14 16.75
N ASP A 7 -35.42 11.80 15.59
CA ASP A 7 -36.30 11.46 14.46
C ASP A 7 -36.01 10.02 14.01
N ALA A 8 -37.06 9.20 13.94
CA ALA A 8 -36.96 7.77 13.65
C ALA A 8 -36.35 7.44 12.27
N GLU A 9 -36.21 8.43 11.38
CA GLU A 9 -35.58 8.28 10.08
C GLU A 9 -34.05 8.10 10.16
N THR A 10 -33.40 8.44 11.28
CA THR A 10 -31.94 8.24 11.43
C THR A 10 -31.55 6.80 11.80
N LEU A 11 -32.51 5.91 12.04
CA LEU A 11 -32.26 4.52 12.50
C LEU A 11 -32.33 3.47 11.39
N LEU A 12 -32.69 3.84 10.16
CA LEU A 12 -32.95 2.86 9.08
C LEU A 12 -31.75 2.60 8.17
N THR A 13 -30.68 3.39 8.27
CA THR A 13 -29.42 3.12 7.58
C THR A 13 -28.42 2.56 8.58
N PRO A 14 -28.02 1.27 8.43
CA PRO A 14 -26.87 0.76 9.14
C PRO A 14 -25.68 1.69 8.88
N PRO A 15 -24.86 2.03 9.89
CA PRO A 15 -23.63 2.77 9.65
C PRO A 15 -22.79 2.01 8.62
N GLU A 16 -22.25 2.73 7.63
CA GLU A 16 -21.42 2.11 6.60
C GLU A 16 -20.31 1.29 7.27
N PRO A 17 -20.06 0.04 6.81
CA PRO A 17 -19.00 -0.77 7.37
C PRO A 17 -17.68 0.01 7.38
N PRO A 18 -16.87 -0.10 8.43
CA PRO A 18 -15.55 0.52 8.43
C PRO A 18 -14.80 0.06 7.19
N LYS A 19 -14.31 1.02 6.40
CA LYS A 19 -13.50 0.72 5.23
C LYS A 19 -12.32 -0.16 5.66
N PRO A 20 -11.99 -1.21 4.90
CA PRO A 20 -10.80 -2.00 5.20
C PRO A 20 -9.59 -1.06 5.26
N PRO A 21 -8.62 -1.32 6.16
CA PRO A 21 -7.44 -0.49 6.26
C PRO A 21 -6.76 -0.45 4.90
N GLU A 22 -6.53 0.76 4.38
CA GLU A 22 -5.77 0.94 3.15
C GLU A 22 -4.42 0.24 3.29
N ARG A 23 -4.12 -0.68 2.37
CA ARG A 23 -2.81 -1.32 2.32
C ARG A 23 -1.79 -0.23 2.03
N ARG A 24 -0.93 0.04 3.01
CA ARG A 24 0.12 1.04 2.87
C ARG A 24 1.10 0.59 1.80
N SER A 25 1.45 1.51 0.91
CA SER A 25 2.59 1.32 0.03
C SER A 25 3.88 1.32 0.85
N CYS A 26 4.85 0.54 0.40
CA CYS A 26 6.18 0.45 0.99
C CYS A 26 7.22 0.80 -0.06
N THR A 27 8.35 1.37 0.37
CA THR A 27 9.42 1.80 -0.53
C THR A 27 10.73 1.24 -0.03
N VAL A 28 11.42 0.51 -0.90
CA VAL A 28 12.76 -0.02 -0.65
C VAL A 28 13.74 0.80 -1.48
N LEU A 29 14.64 1.50 -0.78
CA LEU A 29 15.71 2.25 -1.42
C LEU A 29 16.91 1.33 -1.68
N LEU A 30 17.33 1.23 -2.94
CA LEU A 30 18.58 0.59 -3.32
C LEU A 30 19.69 1.67 -3.25
N ALA A 31 20.14 1.96 -2.02
CA ALA A 31 20.92 3.15 -1.69
C ALA A 31 22.18 3.36 -2.54
N THR A 32 22.82 2.28 -2.99
CA THR A 32 24.03 2.35 -3.83
C THR A 32 23.75 2.64 -5.31
N SER A 33 22.54 2.39 -5.80
CA SER A 33 22.20 2.58 -7.22
C SER A 33 21.29 3.79 -7.49
N GLY A 34 20.73 4.40 -6.44
CA GLY A 34 19.75 5.49 -6.59
C GLY A 34 18.38 5.03 -7.06
N PHE A 35 18.19 3.72 -7.28
CA PHE A 35 16.91 3.15 -7.65
C PHE A 35 16.05 2.87 -6.42
N ILE A 36 14.74 2.89 -6.65
CA ILE A 36 13.71 2.64 -5.65
C ILE A 36 12.81 1.53 -6.16
N VAL A 37 12.52 0.54 -5.31
CA VAL A 37 11.42 -0.39 -5.53
C VAL A 37 10.23 0.08 -4.70
N ARG A 38 9.15 0.48 -5.37
CA ARG A 38 7.89 0.85 -4.75
C ARG A 38 6.95 -0.34 -4.77
N VAL A 39 6.46 -0.75 -3.61
CA VAL A 39 5.41 -1.77 -3.44
C VAL A 39 4.09 -1.05 -3.21
N ASN A 40 3.15 -1.25 -4.11
CA ASN A 40 1.84 -0.61 -4.08
C ASN A 40 0.87 -1.39 -3.17
N GLY A 41 -0.23 -0.73 -2.77
CA GLY A 41 -1.23 -1.33 -1.88
C GLY A 41 -1.96 -2.52 -2.50
N ASP A 42 -2.04 -2.60 -3.82
CA ASP A 42 -2.59 -3.73 -4.57
C ASP A 42 -1.62 -4.92 -4.69
N GLY A 43 -0.37 -4.76 -4.22
CA GLY A 43 0.68 -5.76 -4.30
C GLY A 43 1.55 -5.70 -5.56
N SER A 44 1.22 -4.82 -6.52
CA SER A 44 2.10 -4.53 -7.67
C SER A 44 3.38 -3.83 -7.20
N THR A 45 4.39 -3.83 -8.04
CA THR A 45 5.65 -3.11 -7.78
C THR A 45 6.07 -2.27 -8.96
N SER A 46 6.78 -1.19 -8.67
CA SER A 46 7.38 -0.32 -9.67
C SER A 46 8.86 -0.13 -9.35
N LEU A 47 9.70 -0.27 -10.37
CA LEU A 47 11.10 0.17 -10.31
C LEU A 47 11.16 1.62 -10.74
N VAL A 48 11.70 2.47 -9.88
CA VAL A 48 11.74 3.92 -10.06
C VAL A 48 13.20 4.38 -10.00
N ASP A 49 13.60 5.27 -10.90
CA ASP A 49 14.80 6.07 -10.73
C ASP A 49 14.52 7.10 -9.64
N GLY A 50 15.13 6.93 -8.46
CA GLY A 50 14.90 7.81 -7.32
C GLY A 50 15.56 9.19 -7.46
N ILE A 51 16.44 9.39 -8.44
CA ILE A 51 17.09 10.68 -8.72
C ILE A 51 16.21 11.50 -9.67
N GLN A 52 15.72 10.87 -10.73
CA GLN A 52 14.86 11.52 -11.73
C GLN A 52 13.37 11.44 -11.41
N GLU A 53 12.99 10.63 -10.41
CA GLU A 53 11.60 10.35 -10.01
C GLU A 53 10.75 9.77 -11.16
N ILE A 54 11.36 8.98 -12.04
CA ILE A 54 10.68 8.35 -13.19
C ILE A 54 10.48 6.85 -12.97
N THR A 55 9.30 6.34 -13.36
CA THR A 55 9.04 4.90 -13.39
C THR A 55 9.79 4.27 -14.57
N LEU A 56 10.66 3.31 -14.27
CA LEU A 56 11.44 2.57 -15.26
C LEU A 56 10.74 1.26 -15.67
N ALA A 57 10.04 0.63 -14.73
CA ALA A 57 9.29 -0.60 -14.98
C ALA A 57 8.13 -0.75 -13.98
N GLU A 58 7.10 -1.46 -14.41
CA GLU A 58 5.97 -1.88 -13.58
C GLU A 58 5.84 -3.40 -13.63
N PHE A 59 5.45 -3.98 -12.50
CA PHE A 59 5.30 -5.43 -12.33
C PHE A 59 3.95 -5.70 -11.69
N THR A 60 3.28 -6.73 -12.19
CA THR A 60 2.03 -7.22 -11.61
C THR A 60 2.25 -7.76 -10.20
N ALA A 61 1.17 -7.96 -9.43
CA ALA A 61 1.27 -8.53 -8.09
C ALA A 61 1.88 -9.95 -8.08
N GLU A 62 1.70 -10.72 -9.15
CA GLU A 62 2.26 -12.06 -9.31
C GLU A 62 3.79 -12.00 -9.49
N GLU A 63 4.26 -11.19 -10.43
CA GLU A 63 5.70 -10.98 -10.69
C GLU A 63 6.41 -10.33 -9.48
N SER A 64 5.71 -9.44 -8.78
CA SER A 64 6.21 -8.74 -7.60
C SER A 64 6.56 -9.68 -6.45
N LYS A 65 5.96 -10.87 -6.38
CA LYS A 65 6.22 -11.85 -5.31
C LYS A 65 7.69 -12.28 -5.30
N ASP A 66 8.23 -12.63 -6.45
CA ASP A 66 9.61 -13.10 -6.57
C ASP A 66 10.63 -11.97 -6.34
N ILE A 67 10.29 -10.75 -6.80
CA ILE A 67 11.08 -9.53 -6.53
C ILE A 67 11.14 -9.29 -5.02
N ILE A 68 10.00 -9.29 -4.34
CA ILE A 68 9.93 -9.08 -2.90
C ILE A 68 10.67 -10.17 -2.14
N HIS A 69 10.54 -11.44 -2.54
CA HIS A 69 11.28 -12.55 -1.93
C HIS A 69 12.79 -12.40 -2.04
N THR A 70 13.26 -12.02 -3.22
CA THR A 70 14.68 -11.78 -3.48
C THR A 70 15.20 -10.63 -2.63
N LEU A 71 14.46 -9.52 -2.55
CA LEU A 71 14.85 -8.35 -1.75
C LEU A 71 14.97 -8.67 -0.26
N ILE A 72 14.04 -9.44 0.31
CA ILE A 72 14.10 -9.91 1.71
C ILE A 72 15.39 -10.71 1.95
N ASN A 73 15.67 -11.67 1.07
CA ASN A 73 16.83 -12.54 1.22
C ASN A 73 18.13 -11.71 1.15
N MET A 74 18.18 -10.71 0.27
CA MET A 74 19.33 -9.81 0.14
C MET A 74 19.57 -8.95 1.39
N ILE A 75 18.52 -8.49 2.07
CA ILE A 75 18.64 -7.69 3.30
C ILE A 75 18.83 -8.55 4.56
N GLY A 76 19.00 -9.87 4.40
CA GLY A 76 19.14 -10.81 5.52
C GLY A 76 17.87 -10.97 6.35
N GLY A 77 16.72 -10.57 5.80
CA GLY A 77 15.43 -10.79 6.43
C GLY A 77 15.05 -12.26 6.33
N THR A 78 14.46 -12.79 7.39
CA THR A 78 13.78 -14.08 7.37
C THR A 78 12.31 -13.82 7.60
N ARG A 79 11.47 -14.17 6.62
CA ARG A 79 10.00 -14.22 6.81
C ARG A 79 9.60 -15.63 7.15
#